data_AF-A0A2E5K218-F1
#
_entry.id   AF-A0A2E5K218-F1
#
_cell.length_a   1.000
_cell.length_b   1.000
_cell.length_c   1.000
_cell.angle_alpha   90.00
_cell.angle_beta   90.00
_cell.angle_gamma   90.00
#
_symmetry.space_group_name_H-M   'P 1'
#
loop_
_entity.id
_entity.type
_entity.pdbx_description
1 polymer ?
#
loop_
_entity_poly.entity_id
_entity_poly.type
_entity_poly.pdbx_seq_one_letter_code
_entity_poly.pdbx_strand_id
1 'polypeptide(L)'
;MKWLLHVLLISAVSVVAAPVEIGSRRELMIDDFLIEKFEGEIGLRLHNPNAKEVVLVHDAPWEGTGSGYHSIFKDGDFYRMYYKSVHIDLSEGKLNTGTHPRFCSYAESKDGIHWEKPTLNLHEFNGSKENNITITSDSMGQLNLDAAHPAIFKDSNPEAPKEALYKAILRSREPNGLIVLKSANGLSWSPFIDRPILRLSGAFDSQNLAFWDPHIQMYRAYWRTFPDGIVSDTEWKPKGNRSISTGVSADLKVWEELTDLVYEDSYPQQMYTNGIHPYHRATHILIGFPTRYLERANTTSMEALPDSENRKIRAAVNSRYGHALSEGLFMSSRNGTQFKRWNEAFLRPGPERPGTWLYGSHYLAWGLIETESDLPGAGKELSLYAQENYWHGAGTALRRYTLRLDGFVSASANWEGGKLITKPLTFTGNQLNLNFATSAAGHIRVEIQSAEGDPIPGFSIEDCPHYFGDSVAKKISWNNQPDLGALAEQPVKIMFELKNADLYAFRFQ
;
A
#
# COMPACT_ATOMS: atom_id res chain seq x y z
N MET A 1 61.85 -26.05 -26.74
CA MET A 1 60.85 -25.82 -25.68
C MET A 1 59.46 -26.05 -26.26
N LYS A 2 58.81 -27.18 -25.91
CA LYS A 2 57.40 -27.46 -26.23
C LYS A 2 56.56 -26.93 -25.07
N TRP A 3 55.62 -26.03 -25.32
CA TRP A 3 54.62 -25.62 -24.33
C TRP A 3 53.35 -26.45 -24.55
N LEU A 4 53.04 -27.33 -23.60
CA LEU A 4 51.74 -28.00 -23.50
C LEU A 4 50.74 -27.01 -22.89
N LEU A 5 49.68 -26.67 -23.63
CA LEU A 5 48.47 -26.07 -23.04
C LEU A 5 47.69 -27.18 -22.31
N HIS A 6 47.60 -27.09 -20.98
CA HIS A 6 46.62 -27.83 -20.20
C HIS A 6 45.32 -27.02 -20.19
N VAL A 7 44.28 -27.54 -20.83
CA VAL A 7 42.91 -27.03 -20.71
C VAL A 7 42.33 -27.61 -19.42
N LEU A 8 42.21 -26.79 -18.37
CA LEU A 8 41.42 -27.14 -17.19
C LEU A 8 39.93 -27.00 -17.57
N LEU A 9 39.24 -28.14 -17.66
CA LEU A 9 37.78 -28.20 -17.64
C LEU A 9 37.30 -27.88 -16.22
N ILE A 10 36.87 -26.65 -15.98
CA ILE A 10 36.14 -26.29 -14.78
C ILE A 10 34.70 -26.76 -14.99
N SER A 11 34.36 -27.91 -14.40
CA SER A 11 32.98 -28.36 -14.28
C SER A 11 32.23 -27.35 -13.41
N ALA A 12 31.35 -26.56 -14.03
CA ALA A 12 30.43 -25.71 -13.29
C ALA A 12 29.48 -26.63 -12.50
N VAL A 13 29.69 -26.72 -11.19
CA VAL A 13 28.71 -27.33 -10.29
C VAL A 13 27.53 -26.36 -10.25
N SER A 14 26.47 -26.70 -10.98
CA SER A 14 25.19 -26.02 -10.88
C SER A 14 24.68 -26.22 -9.45
N VAL A 15 24.76 -25.18 -8.63
CA VAL A 15 24.08 -25.15 -7.33
C VAL A 15 22.60 -24.99 -7.65
N VAL A 16 21.86 -26.10 -7.63
CA VAL A 16 20.39 -26.07 -7.71
C VAL A 16 19.91 -25.25 -6.52
N ALA A 17 19.26 -24.12 -6.79
CA ALA A 17 18.68 -23.29 -5.75
C ALA A 17 17.68 -24.11 -4.93
N ALA A 18 17.72 -23.96 -3.60
CA ALA A 18 16.79 -24.67 -2.72
C ALA A 18 15.34 -24.33 -3.09
N PRO A 19 14.41 -25.31 -3.05
CA PRO A 19 13.01 -25.08 -3.32
C PRO A 19 12.42 -24.03 -2.38
N VAL A 20 11.54 -23.17 -2.91
CA VAL A 20 10.85 -22.16 -2.11
C VAL A 20 9.67 -22.80 -1.38
N GLU A 21 9.69 -22.81 -0.06
CA GLU A 21 8.58 -23.33 0.74
C GLU A 21 7.42 -22.33 0.76
N ILE A 22 6.31 -22.64 0.09
CA ILE A 22 5.10 -21.81 0.07
C ILE A 22 4.00 -22.35 0.99
N GLY A 23 4.05 -23.63 1.37
CA GLY A 23 2.98 -24.27 2.15
C GLY A 23 1.62 -24.10 1.44
N SER A 24 0.60 -23.67 2.18
CA SER A 24 -0.76 -23.43 1.65
C SER A 24 -1.07 -21.93 1.47
N ARG A 25 -0.05 -21.05 1.44
CA ARG A 25 -0.27 -19.60 1.37
C ARG A 25 -0.59 -19.16 -0.06
N ARG A 26 -1.30 -18.04 -0.19
CA ARG A 26 -1.60 -17.43 -1.50
C ARG A 26 -0.37 -16.69 -2.01
N GLU A 27 0.09 -17.00 -3.21
CA GLU A 27 1.22 -16.31 -3.84
C GLU A 27 0.72 -15.43 -4.99
N LEU A 28 1.11 -14.16 -4.99
CA LEU A 28 0.68 -13.16 -5.97
C LEU A 28 1.74 -13.00 -7.07
N MET A 29 1.30 -12.69 -8.29
CA MET A 29 2.18 -12.35 -9.42
C MET A 29 2.65 -10.90 -9.33
N ILE A 30 3.13 -10.49 -8.16
CA ILE A 30 3.43 -9.09 -7.80
C ILE A 30 4.91 -8.73 -7.98
N ASP A 31 5.75 -9.76 -7.95
CA ASP A 31 7.19 -9.73 -8.08
C ASP A 31 7.66 -10.98 -8.86
N ASP A 32 8.97 -11.11 -9.03
CA ASP A 32 9.63 -12.24 -9.68
C ASP A 32 10.17 -13.26 -8.66
N PHE A 33 9.74 -13.19 -7.39
CA PHE A 33 10.26 -14.04 -6.32
C PHE A 33 10.15 -15.53 -6.65
N LEU A 34 8.99 -15.95 -7.18
CA LEU A 34 8.73 -17.33 -7.59
C LEU A 34 8.99 -17.59 -9.07
N ILE A 35 9.32 -16.57 -9.87
CA ILE A 35 9.42 -16.71 -11.33
C ILE A 35 10.83 -17.13 -11.69
N GLU A 36 10.98 -18.27 -12.37
CA GLU A 36 12.26 -18.69 -12.94
C GLU A 36 12.47 -18.04 -14.31
N LYS A 37 11.45 -18.12 -15.17
CA LYS A 37 11.50 -17.51 -16.51
C LYS A 37 10.11 -17.30 -17.11
N PHE A 38 10.11 -16.43 -18.11
CA PHE A 38 9.02 -16.24 -19.06
C PHE A 38 9.45 -16.77 -20.43
N GLU A 39 8.52 -17.36 -21.18
CA GLU A 39 8.71 -17.78 -22.57
C GLU A 39 7.57 -17.24 -23.44
N GLY A 40 7.87 -16.61 -24.57
CA GLY A 40 6.86 -15.98 -25.43
C GLY A 40 6.44 -14.58 -24.96
N GLU A 41 5.24 -14.16 -25.36
CA GLU A 41 4.73 -12.80 -25.15
C GLU A 41 3.97 -12.67 -23.83
N ILE A 42 4.70 -12.85 -22.73
CA ILE A 42 4.19 -12.78 -21.35
C ILE A 42 5.14 -11.96 -20.46
N GLY A 43 4.57 -11.22 -19.52
CA GLY A 43 5.34 -10.49 -18.52
C GLY A 43 4.48 -9.97 -17.38
N LEU A 44 5.12 -9.38 -16.36
CA LEU A 44 4.40 -8.75 -15.27
C LEU A 44 3.78 -7.42 -15.73
N ARG A 45 2.52 -7.18 -15.37
CA ARG A 45 1.77 -5.98 -15.73
C ARG A 45 1.08 -5.38 -14.51
N LEU A 46 1.39 -4.12 -14.21
CA LEU A 46 0.67 -3.31 -13.24
C LEU A 46 -0.74 -2.98 -13.74
N HIS A 47 -1.75 -3.12 -12.88
CA HIS A 47 -3.12 -2.71 -13.15
C HIS A 47 -3.47 -1.44 -12.38
N ASN A 48 -4.40 -0.66 -12.91
CA ASN A 48 -4.86 0.58 -12.29
C ASN A 48 -6.26 0.39 -11.69
N PRO A 49 -6.55 0.99 -10.52
CA PRO A 49 -7.86 0.90 -9.92
C PRO A 49 -8.85 1.84 -10.66
N ASN A 50 -10.12 1.46 -10.67
CA ASN A 50 -11.18 2.21 -11.33
C ASN A 50 -11.82 3.21 -10.39
N ALA A 51 -11.97 4.46 -10.82
CA ALA A 51 -12.66 5.48 -10.02
C ALA A 51 -14.15 5.14 -9.86
N LYS A 52 -14.66 5.31 -8.64
CA LYS A 52 -16.08 5.17 -8.29
C LYS A 52 -16.59 6.47 -7.66
N GLU A 53 -17.55 6.42 -6.75
CA GLU A 53 -18.16 7.56 -6.08
C GLU A 53 -17.24 8.30 -5.09
N VAL A 54 -17.61 9.55 -4.78
CA VAL A 54 -17.13 10.25 -3.59
C VAL A 54 -17.90 9.71 -2.40
N VAL A 55 -17.18 9.21 -1.40
CA VAL A 55 -17.79 8.54 -0.23
C VAL A 55 -17.86 9.44 1.00
N LEU A 56 -17.04 10.51 1.06
CA LEU A 56 -17.01 11.44 2.18
C LEU A 56 -16.48 12.80 1.74
N VAL A 57 -17.07 13.88 2.25
CA VAL A 57 -16.59 15.26 2.09
C VAL A 57 -16.19 15.80 3.46
N HIS A 58 -15.10 16.55 3.55
CA HIS A 58 -14.50 17.07 4.78
C HIS A 58 -14.74 18.57 4.96
N ASP A 59 -16.00 18.98 5.05
CA ASP A 59 -16.50 20.36 5.05
C ASP A 59 -17.15 20.81 6.37
N ALA A 60 -17.05 20.03 7.45
CA ALA A 60 -17.50 20.45 8.77
C ALA A 60 -16.61 21.60 9.32
N PRO A 61 -17.10 22.42 10.27
CA PRO A 61 -16.35 23.58 10.77
C PRO A 61 -14.98 23.30 11.41
N TRP A 62 -14.75 22.08 11.90
CA TRP A 62 -13.45 21.62 12.44
C TRP A 62 -12.61 20.84 11.42
N GLU A 63 -13.10 20.71 10.18
CA GLU A 63 -12.43 20.12 9.03
C GLU A 63 -11.97 21.21 8.06
N GLY A 64 -11.61 20.84 6.83
CA GLY A 64 -11.21 21.82 5.84
C GLY A 64 -10.39 21.28 4.69
N THR A 65 -9.89 22.22 3.89
CA THR A 65 -9.15 22.03 2.63
C THR A 65 -7.81 21.29 2.75
N GLY A 66 -7.34 21.04 3.97
CA GLY A 66 -6.13 20.30 4.30
C GLY A 66 -6.39 18.90 4.89
N SER A 67 -7.65 18.46 4.96
CA SER A 67 -8.05 17.18 5.56
C SER A 67 -7.63 15.99 4.69
N GLY A 68 -7.26 14.87 5.31
CA GLY A 68 -6.55 13.78 4.63
C GLY A 68 -6.02 12.68 5.54
N TYR A 69 -4.96 11.99 5.11
CA TYR A 69 -4.24 10.95 5.88
C TYR A 69 -5.18 9.95 6.54
N HIS A 70 -6.07 9.40 5.73
CA HIS A 70 -7.05 8.43 6.18
C HIS A 70 -6.35 7.14 6.61
N SER A 71 -6.79 6.56 7.72
CA SER A 71 -6.51 5.18 8.13
C SER A 71 -7.83 4.43 8.12
N ILE A 72 -7.94 3.33 7.38
CA ILE A 72 -9.19 2.60 7.15
C ILE A 72 -8.98 1.11 7.41
N PHE A 73 -9.81 0.51 8.25
CA PHE A 73 -9.76 -0.92 8.51
C PHE A 73 -11.11 -1.48 8.96
N LYS A 74 -11.30 -2.79 8.78
CA LYS A 74 -12.46 -3.51 9.29
C LYS A 74 -12.30 -3.83 10.78
N ASP A 75 -13.36 -3.62 11.54
CA ASP A 75 -13.44 -3.92 12.97
C ASP A 75 -14.86 -4.40 13.35
N GLY A 76 -15.02 -5.72 13.45
CA GLY A 76 -16.33 -6.34 13.65
C GLY A 76 -17.24 -6.06 12.45
N ASP A 77 -18.43 -5.51 12.75
CA ASP A 77 -19.46 -5.19 11.75
C ASP A 77 -19.23 -3.85 11.04
N PHE A 78 -18.25 -3.07 11.49
CA PHE A 78 -17.96 -1.75 10.94
C PHE A 78 -16.59 -1.72 10.25
N TYR A 79 -16.50 -0.87 9.24
CA TYR A 79 -15.26 -0.27 8.80
C TYR A 79 -15.08 1.04 9.54
N ARG A 80 -13.89 1.25 10.09
CA ARG A 80 -13.50 2.46 10.80
C ARG A 80 -12.60 3.31 9.93
N MET A 81 -12.78 4.61 9.98
CA MET A 81 -11.94 5.59 9.31
C MET A 81 -11.50 6.67 10.30
N TYR A 82 -10.19 6.94 10.31
CA TYR A 82 -9.61 8.06 11.04
C TYR A 82 -8.87 8.97 10.07
N TYR A 83 -8.96 10.27 10.24
CA TYR A 83 -8.37 11.22 9.29
C TYR A 83 -7.94 12.51 9.97
N LYS A 84 -6.95 13.19 9.39
CA LYS A 84 -6.59 14.55 9.83
C LYS A 84 -7.69 15.53 9.40
N SER A 85 -8.03 16.45 10.27
CA SER A 85 -8.94 17.56 10.02
C SER A 85 -8.16 18.86 10.17
N VAL A 86 -7.93 19.52 9.03
CA VAL A 86 -7.10 20.73 8.91
C VAL A 86 -7.70 21.64 7.85
N HIS A 87 -7.77 22.93 8.13
CA HIS A 87 -8.06 23.95 7.13
C HIS A 87 -6.79 24.67 6.70
N ILE A 88 -6.62 24.81 5.38
CA ILE A 88 -5.57 25.61 4.77
C ILE A 88 -6.22 26.79 4.08
N ASP A 89 -5.85 28.00 4.51
CA ASP A 89 -6.26 29.25 3.90
C ASP A 89 -5.03 29.94 3.29
N LEU A 90 -5.23 30.54 2.12
CA LEU A 90 -4.22 31.28 1.36
C LEU A 90 -4.64 32.75 1.15
N SER A 91 -5.64 33.21 1.89
CA SER A 91 -6.05 34.61 1.92
C SER A 91 -4.85 35.53 2.19
N GLU A 92 -4.89 36.72 1.60
CA GLU A 92 -3.85 37.75 1.73
C GLU A 92 -2.44 37.35 1.24
N GLY A 93 -2.32 36.28 0.44
CA GLY A 93 -1.04 35.86 -0.13
C GLY A 93 -0.08 35.22 0.89
N LYS A 94 -0.61 34.67 1.98
CA LYS A 94 0.17 33.93 3.00
C LYS A 94 -0.48 32.58 3.29
N LEU A 95 0.34 31.59 3.63
CA LEU A 95 -0.16 30.31 4.12
C LEU A 95 -0.64 30.45 5.57
N ASN A 96 -1.95 30.29 5.78
CA ASN A 96 -2.57 30.18 7.09
C ASN A 96 -3.06 28.75 7.33
N THR A 97 -2.61 28.13 8.42
CA THR A 97 -3.08 26.81 8.86
C THR A 97 -3.67 26.84 10.29
N GLY A 98 -3.98 28.05 10.77
CA GLY A 98 -4.46 28.34 12.12
C GLY A 98 -5.91 28.79 12.19
N THR A 99 -6.71 28.61 11.12
CA THR A 99 -8.15 28.92 11.12
C THR A 99 -8.88 28.20 12.26
N HIS A 100 -8.44 26.98 12.58
CA HIS A 100 -8.78 26.26 13.79
C HIS A 100 -7.61 25.32 14.18
N PRO A 101 -7.60 24.74 15.40
CA PRO A 101 -6.58 23.77 15.79
C PRO A 101 -6.58 22.53 14.89
N ARG A 102 -5.48 21.77 14.92
CA ARG A 102 -5.37 20.52 14.16
C ARG A 102 -6.00 19.37 14.93
N PHE A 103 -6.82 18.57 14.26
CA PHE A 103 -7.54 17.45 14.87
C PHE A 103 -7.33 16.15 14.10
N CYS A 104 -7.58 15.03 14.78
CA CYS A 104 -7.94 13.77 14.14
C CYS A 104 -9.41 13.48 14.42
N SER A 105 -10.15 13.15 13.36
CA SER A 105 -11.59 12.88 13.39
C SER A 105 -11.88 11.46 12.93
N TYR A 106 -13.10 11.01 13.22
CA TYR A 106 -13.54 9.63 13.01
C TYR A 106 -14.79 9.53 12.13
N ALA A 107 -14.85 8.51 11.29
CA ALA A 107 -16.04 8.12 10.55
C ALA A 107 -16.16 6.59 10.55
N GLU A 108 -17.37 6.08 10.33
CA GLU A 108 -17.64 4.65 10.27
C GLU A 108 -18.61 4.27 9.16
N SER A 109 -18.56 3.02 8.74
CA SER A 109 -19.38 2.49 7.66
C SER A 109 -19.64 1.00 7.89
N LYS A 110 -20.79 0.49 7.43
CA LYS A 110 -21.08 -0.96 7.45
C LYS A 110 -20.66 -1.68 6.18
N ASP A 111 -20.50 -0.95 5.08
CA ASP A 111 -20.27 -1.49 3.74
C ASP A 111 -18.99 -0.95 3.07
N GLY A 112 -18.34 0.05 3.67
CA GLY A 112 -17.18 0.73 3.11
C GLY A 112 -17.52 1.76 2.04
N ILE A 113 -18.80 1.96 1.72
CA ILE A 113 -19.29 2.81 0.64
C ILE A 113 -20.02 4.02 1.23
N HIS A 114 -20.96 3.77 2.14
CA HIS A 114 -21.72 4.80 2.83
C HIS A 114 -21.10 5.05 4.20
N TRP A 115 -20.54 6.25 4.38
CA TRP A 115 -19.83 6.64 5.60
C TRP A 115 -20.63 7.65 6.41
N GLU A 116 -20.64 7.45 7.73
CA GLU A 116 -21.27 8.32 8.71
C GLU A 116 -20.20 8.96 9.60
N LYS A 117 -20.39 10.23 9.96
CA LYS A 117 -19.57 10.95 10.94
C LYS A 117 -20.34 11.00 12.26
N PRO A 118 -20.13 10.07 13.20
CA PRO A 118 -20.93 10.01 14.41
C PRO A 118 -20.59 11.17 15.35
N THR A 119 -21.58 11.63 16.11
CA THR A 119 -21.37 12.59 17.19
C THR A 119 -20.74 11.89 18.40
N LEU A 120 -19.46 12.16 18.63
CA LEU A 120 -18.67 11.49 19.68
C LEU A 120 -18.82 12.14 21.06
N ASN A 121 -19.13 13.44 21.14
CA ASN A 121 -19.26 14.19 22.40
C ASN A 121 -18.00 14.17 23.30
N LEU A 122 -16.81 14.04 22.70
CA LEU A 122 -15.54 13.91 23.42
C LEU A 122 -14.86 15.27 23.64
N HIS A 123 -14.67 16.03 22.56
CA HIS A 123 -13.87 17.26 22.54
C HIS A 123 -14.72 18.47 22.18
N GLU A 124 -14.44 19.61 22.80
CA GLU A 124 -15.17 20.85 22.54
C GLU A 124 -14.61 21.56 21.30
N PHE A 125 -15.52 22.07 20.46
CA PHE A 125 -15.24 22.96 19.34
C PHE A 125 -16.32 24.02 19.26
N ASN A 126 -15.94 25.30 19.27
CA ASN A 126 -16.87 26.45 19.24
C ASN A 126 -18.03 26.34 20.25
N GLY A 127 -17.74 25.91 21.48
CA GLY A 127 -18.72 25.82 22.57
C GLY A 127 -19.66 24.60 22.52
N SER A 128 -19.43 23.65 21.62
CA SER A 128 -20.18 22.39 21.56
C SER A 128 -19.25 21.18 21.46
N LYS A 129 -19.69 20.02 21.98
CA LYS A 129 -19.02 18.73 21.76
C LYS A 129 -19.66 17.91 20.64
N GLU A 130 -20.66 18.46 19.96
CA GLU A 130 -21.40 17.78 18.89
C GLU A 130 -20.57 17.69 17.60
N ASN A 131 -19.51 16.89 17.64
CA ASN A 131 -18.56 16.68 16.55
C ASN A 131 -18.03 15.24 16.58
N ASN A 132 -17.21 14.89 15.59
CA ASN A 132 -16.57 13.59 15.46
C ASN A 132 -15.05 13.62 15.71
N ILE A 133 -14.58 14.61 16.48
CA ILE A 133 -13.16 14.73 16.85
C ILE A 133 -12.82 13.64 17.87
N THR A 134 -11.73 12.92 17.65
CA THR A 134 -11.23 11.87 18.56
C THR A 134 -9.90 12.23 19.22
N ILE A 135 -9.05 13.01 18.54
CA ILE A 135 -7.76 13.48 19.10
C ILE A 135 -7.58 14.98 18.80
N THR A 136 -7.23 15.75 19.82
CA THR A 136 -6.82 17.16 19.72
C THR A 136 -5.30 17.29 19.75
N SER A 137 -4.79 18.47 19.39
CA SER A 137 -3.35 18.77 19.50
C SER A 137 -2.96 19.32 20.89
N ASP A 138 -3.78 19.06 21.91
CA ASP A 138 -3.45 19.42 23.29
C ASP A 138 -2.34 18.52 23.82
N SER A 139 -1.47 19.06 24.68
CA SER A 139 -0.40 18.28 25.27
C SER A 139 -0.95 17.17 26.18
N MET A 140 -0.38 15.97 26.08
CA MET A 140 -0.65 14.86 26.98
C MET A 140 0.61 14.55 27.80
N GLY A 141 0.65 15.06 29.03
CA GLY A 141 1.87 15.01 29.84
C GLY A 141 3.00 15.81 29.21
N GLN A 142 4.13 15.16 28.92
CA GLN A 142 5.30 15.80 28.29
C GLN A 142 5.24 15.83 26.74
N LEU A 143 4.19 15.27 26.14
CA LEU A 143 4.07 15.13 24.69
C LEU A 143 3.26 16.30 24.12
N ASN A 144 3.84 17.04 23.18
CA ASN A 144 3.14 18.07 22.40
C ASN A 144 2.58 17.45 21.10
N LEU A 145 1.30 17.07 21.11
CA LEU A 145 0.69 16.31 20.02
C LEU A 145 0.47 17.16 18.76
N ASP A 146 0.73 16.58 17.59
CA ASP A 146 0.23 17.07 16.31
C ASP A 146 -0.80 16.07 15.75
N ALA A 147 -2.08 16.34 16.00
CA ALA A 147 -3.18 15.46 15.61
C ALA A 147 -3.42 15.42 14.08
N ALA A 148 -2.71 16.23 13.28
CA ALA A 148 -2.84 16.23 11.82
C ALA A 148 -1.94 15.21 11.10
N HIS A 149 -1.22 14.34 11.81
CA HIS A 149 -0.40 13.30 11.19
C HIS A 149 -0.74 11.89 11.69
N PRO A 150 -2.03 11.49 11.73
CA PRO A 150 -2.43 10.22 12.31
C PRO A 150 -2.18 9.04 11.37
N ALA A 151 -1.65 7.96 11.92
CA ALA A 151 -1.82 6.61 11.40
C ALA A 151 -2.39 5.73 12.51
N ILE A 152 -3.64 5.29 12.35
CA ILE A 152 -4.40 4.59 13.39
C ILE A 152 -4.67 3.15 12.96
N PHE A 153 -4.40 2.20 13.84
CA PHE A 153 -4.60 0.78 13.58
C PHE A 153 -5.16 0.05 14.80
N LYS A 154 -5.89 -1.03 14.53
CA LYS A 154 -6.18 -2.07 15.51
C LYS A 154 -4.98 -3.01 15.56
N ASP A 155 -4.41 -3.18 16.74
CA ASP A 155 -3.20 -3.99 16.90
C ASP A 155 -3.51 -5.47 16.69
N SER A 156 -2.81 -6.10 15.75
CA SER A 156 -2.92 -7.51 15.43
C SER A 156 -1.93 -8.37 16.22
N ASN A 157 -1.10 -7.78 17.09
CA ASN A 157 -0.28 -8.54 18.03
C ASN A 157 -1.21 -9.34 18.96
N PRO A 158 -1.13 -10.68 18.99
CA PRO A 158 -1.99 -11.51 19.85
C PRO A 158 -1.81 -11.21 21.35
N GLU A 159 -0.66 -10.64 21.75
CA GLU A 159 -0.34 -10.26 23.11
C GLU A 159 -0.68 -8.78 23.42
N ALA A 160 -1.31 -8.06 22.48
CA ALA A 160 -1.71 -6.67 22.71
C ALA A 160 -2.74 -6.61 23.86
N PRO A 161 -2.48 -5.83 24.93
CA PRO A 161 -3.40 -5.77 26.05
C PRO A 161 -4.67 -4.99 25.65
N LYS A 162 -5.82 -5.35 26.23
CA LYS A 162 -7.14 -4.85 25.80
C LYS A 162 -7.24 -3.32 25.88
N GLU A 163 -6.60 -2.70 26.86
CA GLU A 163 -6.55 -1.24 27.02
C GLU A 163 -5.69 -0.52 25.98
N ALA A 164 -4.90 -1.27 25.21
CA ALA A 164 -4.08 -0.77 24.10
C ALA A 164 -4.39 -1.50 22.78
N LEU A 165 -5.60 -2.02 22.63
CA LEU A 165 -6.04 -2.73 21.43
C LEU A 165 -5.97 -1.85 20.18
N TYR A 166 -6.20 -0.55 20.31
CA TYR A 166 -6.02 0.42 19.24
C TYR A 166 -4.83 1.31 19.54
N LYS A 167 -4.09 1.66 18.49
CA LYS A 167 -2.90 2.50 18.58
C LYS A 167 -2.93 3.58 17.52
N ALA A 168 -2.46 4.77 17.90
CA ALA A 168 -2.31 5.90 17.00
C ALA A 168 -0.84 6.34 16.97
N ILE A 169 -0.24 6.29 15.79
CA ILE A 169 1.06 6.90 15.52
C ILE A 169 0.82 8.35 15.16
N LEU A 170 1.49 9.24 15.88
CA LEU A 170 1.40 10.68 15.69
C LEU A 170 2.79 11.29 15.73
N ARG A 171 2.87 12.55 15.33
CA ARG A 171 4.05 13.38 15.58
C ARG A 171 3.90 14.08 16.93
N SER A 172 4.97 14.10 17.71
CA SER A 172 5.21 15.10 18.74
C SER A 172 6.02 16.24 18.14
N ARG A 173 5.70 17.50 18.46
CA ARG A 173 6.49 18.67 18.02
C ARG A 173 7.65 18.95 18.95
N GLU A 174 7.45 18.71 20.25
CA GLU A 174 8.44 18.94 21.29
C GLU A 174 8.27 17.89 22.40
N PRO A 175 9.30 17.07 22.67
CA PRO A 175 10.45 16.82 21.77
C PRO A 175 9.96 16.27 20.42
N ASN A 176 10.59 16.68 19.31
CA ASN A 176 10.18 16.23 17.99
C ASN A 176 10.46 14.72 17.79
N GLY A 177 9.48 14.00 17.27
CA GLY A 177 9.56 12.56 17.04
C GLY A 177 8.21 11.90 16.81
N LEU A 178 8.19 10.60 16.55
CA LEU A 178 6.95 9.82 16.51
C LEU A 178 6.58 9.35 17.91
N ILE A 179 5.31 9.45 18.25
CA ILE A 179 4.72 8.99 19.52
C ILE A 179 3.63 7.95 19.25
N VAL A 180 3.28 7.20 20.30
CA VAL A 180 2.20 6.22 20.26
C VAL A 180 1.18 6.58 21.33
N LEU A 181 -0.07 6.74 20.92
CA LEU A 181 -1.21 6.72 21.84
C LEU A 181 -1.87 5.35 21.81
N LYS A 182 -2.48 4.97 22.92
CA LYS A 182 -3.25 3.74 23.09
C LYS A 182 -4.71 4.04 23.40
N SER A 183 -5.58 3.13 22.99
CA SER A 183 -7.00 3.15 23.31
C SER A 183 -7.57 1.75 23.40
N ALA A 184 -8.54 1.56 24.30
CA ALA A 184 -9.33 0.34 24.41
C ALA A 184 -10.47 0.28 23.39
N ASN A 185 -11.04 1.45 23.02
CA ASN A 185 -12.24 1.58 22.18
C ASN A 185 -11.96 2.24 20.81
N GLY A 186 -10.73 2.74 20.61
CA GLY A 186 -10.32 3.45 19.40
C GLY A 186 -10.78 4.91 19.34
N LEU A 187 -11.40 5.45 20.39
CA LEU A 187 -11.98 6.80 20.38
C LEU A 187 -11.42 7.70 21.49
N SER A 188 -11.11 7.10 22.65
CA SER A 188 -10.52 7.81 23.79
C SER A 188 -9.07 7.39 23.96
N TRP A 189 -8.16 8.34 23.85
CA TRP A 189 -6.73 8.08 23.70
C TRP A 189 -5.93 8.53 24.92
N SER A 190 -4.91 7.77 25.26
CA SER A 190 -3.91 8.11 26.28
C SER A 190 -2.51 7.75 25.79
N PRO A 191 -1.43 8.36 26.31
CA PRO A 191 -0.08 7.97 25.94
C PRO A 191 0.19 6.48 26.17
N PHE A 192 0.77 5.79 25.18
CA PHE A 192 1.26 4.41 25.36
C PHE A 192 2.55 4.40 26.19
N ILE A 193 3.43 5.36 25.91
CA ILE A 193 4.59 5.76 26.72
C ILE A 193 4.69 7.29 26.72
N ASP A 194 5.42 7.87 27.66
CA ASP A 194 5.54 9.32 27.92
C ASP A 194 6.68 10.00 27.15
N ARG A 195 7.18 9.36 26.06
CA ARG A 195 8.26 9.87 25.21
C ARG A 195 8.07 9.45 23.75
N PRO A 196 8.68 10.14 22.78
CA PRO A 196 8.75 9.64 21.41
C PRO A 196 9.45 8.27 21.31
N ILE A 197 8.93 7.43 20.42
CA ILE A 197 9.45 6.10 20.07
C ILE A 197 10.55 6.16 19.01
N LEU A 198 10.53 7.17 18.14
CA LEU A 198 11.53 7.43 17.11
C LEU A 198 11.83 8.94 17.09
N ARG A 199 13.12 9.30 17.03
CA ARG A 199 13.59 10.70 17.09
C ARG A 199 14.74 10.94 16.11
N LEU A 200 15.11 12.22 15.98
CA LEU A 200 16.37 12.76 15.43
C LEU A 200 16.62 12.58 13.93
N SER A 201 16.15 11.51 13.30
CA SER A 201 16.34 11.23 11.87
C SER A 201 15.01 11.03 11.16
N GLY A 202 14.31 12.14 10.88
CA GLY A 202 13.02 12.11 10.21
C GLY A 202 12.28 13.44 10.23
N ALA A 203 11.56 13.73 9.15
CA ALA A 203 10.78 14.96 9.04
C ALA A 203 9.49 14.91 9.89
N PHE A 204 8.90 13.70 10.00
CA PHE A 204 7.71 13.33 10.77
C PHE A 204 6.41 14.12 10.49
N ASP A 205 6.44 15.17 9.65
CA ASP A 205 5.31 15.97 9.15
C ASP A 205 4.64 15.33 7.91
N SER A 206 4.40 14.02 7.99
CA SER A 206 3.67 13.20 7.02
C SER A 206 2.88 12.09 7.74
N GLN A 207 2.07 11.32 7.02
CA GLN A 207 1.50 10.08 7.58
C GLN A 207 2.63 9.05 7.73
N ASN A 208 3.18 8.94 8.95
CA ASN A 208 4.15 7.92 9.34
C ASN A 208 3.43 6.87 10.16
N LEU A 209 3.84 5.62 10.02
CA LEU A 209 3.05 4.50 10.51
C LEU A 209 3.93 3.46 11.18
N ALA A 210 3.29 2.68 12.05
CA ALA A 210 3.84 1.48 12.64
C ALA A 210 2.70 0.49 12.83
N PHE A 211 3.00 -0.80 12.77
CA PHE A 211 2.02 -1.88 12.87
C PHE A 211 2.71 -3.19 13.27
N TRP A 212 1.95 -4.15 13.80
CA TRP A 212 2.44 -5.50 14.01
C TRP A 212 2.49 -6.27 12.69
N ASP A 213 3.67 -6.79 12.34
CA ASP A 213 3.86 -7.69 11.22
C ASP A 213 3.75 -9.15 11.71
N PRO A 214 2.66 -9.86 11.38
CA PRO A 214 2.46 -11.23 11.84
C PRO A 214 3.44 -12.23 11.20
N HIS A 215 4.09 -11.87 10.08
CA HIS A 215 5.03 -12.76 9.41
C HIS A 215 6.36 -12.87 10.15
N ILE A 216 6.89 -11.73 10.62
CA ILE A 216 8.14 -11.69 11.41
C ILE A 216 7.91 -11.64 12.91
N GLN A 217 6.64 -11.53 13.36
CA GLN A 217 6.26 -11.41 14.77
C GLN A 217 6.98 -10.27 15.49
N MET A 218 7.05 -9.11 14.81
CA MET A 218 7.58 -7.87 15.37
C MET A 218 6.75 -6.70 14.84
N TYR A 219 6.82 -5.56 15.51
CA TYR A 219 6.34 -4.32 14.95
C TYR A 219 7.30 -3.78 13.91
N ARG A 220 6.76 -3.20 12.85
CA ARG A 220 7.49 -2.41 11.85
C ARG A 220 7.05 -0.97 11.90
N ALA A 221 7.96 -0.04 11.63
CA ALA A 221 7.64 1.37 11.40
C ALA A 221 8.16 1.81 10.04
N TYR A 222 7.45 2.74 9.42
CA TYR A 222 7.88 3.39 8.17
C TYR A 222 7.65 4.90 8.27
N TRP A 223 8.72 5.66 8.05
CA TRP A 223 8.68 7.12 8.15
C TRP A 223 9.46 7.81 7.04
N ARG A 224 9.09 9.05 6.76
CA ARG A 224 9.74 9.86 5.73
C ARG A 224 11.09 10.40 6.21
N THR A 225 12.09 10.30 5.33
CA THR A 225 13.45 10.79 5.55
C THR A 225 14.00 11.58 4.34
N PHE A 226 15.18 12.17 4.51
CA PHE A 226 16.02 12.76 3.46
C PHE A 226 17.44 12.19 3.61
N PRO A 227 17.76 11.07 2.93
CA PRO A 227 19.00 10.33 3.19
C PRO A 227 20.29 11.15 2.99
N ASP A 228 20.27 12.09 2.05
CA ASP A 228 21.43 12.92 1.73
C ASP A 228 21.53 14.20 2.58
N GLY A 229 20.54 14.47 3.43
CA GLY A 229 20.39 15.71 4.18
C GLY A 229 20.42 15.53 5.70
N ILE A 230 20.18 16.64 6.42
CA ILE A 230 20.02 16.62 7.88
C ILE A 230 18.63 17.14 8.21
N VAL A 231 17.82 16.29 8.82
CA VAL A 231 16.48 16.63 9.29
C VAL A 231 16.30 16.10 10.71
N SER A 232 16.43 17.00 11.67
CA SER A 232 16.33 16.75 13.11
C SER A 232 15.40 17.75 13.80
N ASP A 233 15.35 17.69 15.13
CA ASP A 233 14.62 18.65 15.98
C ASP A 233 15.27 20.04 16.01
N THR A 234 16.57 20.14 15.75
CA THR A 234 17.32 21.41 15.76
C THR A 234 17.77 21.89 14.39
N GLU A 235 17.76 21.02 13.36
CA GLU A 235 18.29 21.34 12.05
C GLU A 235 17.37 20.86 10.91
N TRP A 236 17.01 21.79 10.03
CA TRP A 236 16.21 21.52 8.83
C TRP A 236 16.99 21.87 7.57
N LYS A 237 17.79 20.92 7.09
CA LYS A 237 18.59 21.03 5.86
C LYS A 237 18.40 19.77 4.99
N PRO A 238 17.18 19.56 4.45
CA PRO A 238 16.94 18.44 3.54
C PRO A 238 17.80 18.57 2.29
N LYS A 239 18.30 17.43 1.79
CA LYS A 239 19.04 17.33 0.53
C LYS A 239 18.60 16.05 -0.18
N GLY A 240 18.65 16.09 -1.51
CA GLY A 240 18.24 14.95 -2.34
C GLY A 240 16.72 14.74 -2.37
N ASN A 241 16.32 13.53 -2.72
CA ASN A 241 14.92 13.13 -2.76
C ASN A 241 14.44 12.67 -1.39
N ARG A 242 13.18 12.97 -1.07
CA ARG A 242 12.49 12.30 0.04
C ARG A 242 12.49 10.80 -0.20
N SER A 243 12.87 10.05 0.82
CA SER A 243 12.78 8.60 0.85
C SER A 243 11.99 8.14 2.08
N ILE A 244 11.95 6.84 2.28
CA ILE A 244 11.28 6.17 3.39
C ILE A 244 12.35 5.35 4.12
N SER A 245 12.36 5.43 5.45
CA SER A 245 13.15 4.55 6.32
C SER A 245 12.22 3.58 7.04
N THR A 246 12.81 2.50 7.55
CA THR A 246 12.15 1.45 8.30
C THR A 246 12.97 1.04 9.52
N GLY A 247 12.31 0.37 10.46
CA GLY A 247 12.90 -0.23 11.64
C GLY A 247 11.95 -1.24 12.24
N VAL A 248 12.45 -2.11 13.11
CA VAL A 248 11.66 -3.13 13.81
C VAL A 248 11.68 -2.91 15.32
N SER A 249 10.68 -3.46 16.00
CA SER A 249 10.56 -3.41 17.45
C SER A 249 9.79 -4.61 17.96
N ALA A 250 10.25 -5.24 19.03
CA ALA A 250 9.50 -6.29 19.71
C ALA A 250 8.32 -5.73 20.54
N ASP A 251 8.38 -4.46 20.97
CA ASP A 251 7.51 -3.93 22.04
C ASP A 251 6.90 -2.54 21.76
N LEU A 252 7.12 -1.96 20.57
CA LEU A 252 6.80 -0.58 20.16
C LEU A 252 7.51 0.54 20.94
N LYS A 253 8.45 0.23 21.85
CA LYS A 253 9.12 1.21 22.71
C LYS A 253 10.58 1.40 22.33
N VAL A 254 11.24 0.33 21.91
CA VAL A 254 12.64 0.31 21.48
C VAL A 254 12.69 -0.16 20.04
N TRP A 255 13.32 0.64 19.19
CA TRP A 255 13.42 0.38 17.75
C TRP A 255 14.87 0.11 17.36
N GLU A 256 15.05 -0.91 16.53
CA GLU A 256 16.34 -1.39 16.04
C GLU A 256 16.31 -1.62 14.53
N GLU A 257 17.47 -1.95 13.97
CA GLU A 257 17.65 -2.19 12.53
C GLU A 257 17.15 -1.03 11.64
N LEU A 258 17.39 0.21 12.10
CA LEU A 258 16.96 1.40 11.37
C LEU A 258 17.74 1.51 10.06
N THR A 259 17.03 1.50 8.94
CA THR A 259 17.64 1.59 7.60
C THR A 259 16.72 2.31 6.62
N ASP A 260 17.31 2.87 5.57
CA ASP A 260 16.55 3.40 4.43
C ASP A 260 16.06 2.27 3.53
N LEU A 261 14.89 2.47 2.90
CA LEU A 261 14.38 1.53 1.91
C LEU A 261 15.21 1.55 0.64
N VAL A 262 15.44 0.36 0.09
CA VAL A 262 16.04 0.17 -1.23
C VAL A 262 14.93 -0.17 -2.22
N TYR A 263 14.97 0.45 -3.40
CA TYR A 263 14.00 0.20 -4.47
C TYR A 263 14.68 -0.51 -5.65
N GLU A 264 14.19 -1.70 -5.99
CA GLU A 264 14.70 -2.51 -7.10
C GLU A 264 14.34 -1.90 -8.44
N ASP A 265 15.28 -1.86 -9.37
CA ASP A 265 15.11 -1.40 -10.77
C ASP A 265 14.32 -0.08 -10.90
N SER A 266 14.52 0.82 -9.94
CA SER A 266 13.74 2.04 -9.79
C SER A 266 14.65 3.24 -9.57
N TYR A 267 14.48 4.27 -10.39
CA TYR A 267 15.26 5.50 -10.28
C TYR A 267 14.79 6.36 -9.09
N PRO A 268 15.68 7.21 -8.52
CA PRO A 268 15.35 8.08 -7.41
C PRO A 268 14.14 9.00 -7.70
N GLN A 269 13.15 9.00 -6.81
CA GLN A 269 11.92 9.78 -6.93
C GLN A 269 11.51 10.34 -5.56
N GLN A 270 10.75 11.44 -5.53
CA GLN A 270 10.34 12.09 -4.28
C GLN A 270 9.13 11.37 -3.66
N MET A 271 9.34 10.53 -2.64
CA MET A 271 8.28 9.82 -1.94
C MET A 271 7.77 10.64 -0.74
N TYR A 272 6.48 10.96 -0.70
CA TYR A 272 5.92 11.85 0.32
C TYR A 272 5.24 11.10 1.48
N THR A 273 4.41 10.11 1.16
CA THR A 273 3.82 9.13 2.08
C THR A 273 4.29 7.73 1.67
N ASN A 274 3.98 6.71 2.46
CA ASN A 274 4.39 5.33 2.16
C ASN A 274 3.20 4.36 2.01
N GLY A 275 2.20 4.42 2.89
CA GLY A 275 1.03 3.55 2.86
C GLY A 275 1.36 2.06 2.99
N ILE A 276 2.46 1.71 3.65
CA ILE A 276 2.94 0.32 3.74
C ILE A 276 2.16 -0.46 4.80
N HIS A 277 1.74 -1.68 4.48
CA HIS A 277 1.20 -2.65 5.44
C HIS A 277 1.20 -4.08 4.86
N PRO A 278 0.98 -5.13 5.69
CA PRO A 278 0.80 -6.49 5.20
C PRO A 278 -0.48 -6.61 4.38
N TYR A 279 -0.42 -7.34 3.27
CA TYR A 279 -1.61 -7.62 2.49
C TYR A 279 -2.44 -8.72 3.19
N HIS A 280 -3.68 -8.42 3.56
CA HIS A 280 -4.48 -9.28 4.46
C HIS A 280 -4.77 -10.69 3.90
N ARG A 281 -4.66 -10.88 2.57
CA ARG A 281 -4.87 -12.18 1.91
C ARG A 281 -3.57 -12.96 1.69
N ALA A 282 -2.40 -12.34 1.92
CA ALA A 282 -1.07 -12.92 1.81
C ALA A 282 -0.10 -12.14 2.72
N THR A 283 -0.18 -12.35 4.03
CA THR A 283 0.48 -11.51 5.04
C THR A 283 2.00 -11.57 5.03
N HIS A 284 2.60 -12.53 4.32
CA HIS A 284 4.05 -12.58 4.05
C HIS A 284 4.50 -11.59 2.97
N ILE A 285 3.56 -10.85 2.37
CA ILE A 285 3.83 -9.79 1.39
C ILE A 285 3.38 -8.46 1.99
N LEU A 286 4.30 -7.52 2.08
CA LEU A 286 4.01 -6.12 2.34
C LEU A 286 3.68 -5.43 1.01
N ILE A 287 2.64 -4.62 1.01
CA ILE A 287 2.30 -3.71 -0.09
C ILE A 287 2.41 -2.28 0.39
N GLY A 288 2.72 -1.35 -0.53
CA GLY A 288 2.81 0.07 -0.24
C GLY A 288 2.25 0.91 -1.37
N PHE A 289 1.74 2.09 -1.00
CA PHE A 289 1.14 3.06 -1.91
C PHE A 289 1.77 4.44 -1.73
N PRO A 290 3.08 4.58 -1.98
CA PRO A 290 3.75 5.84 -1.71
C PRO A 290 3.25 6.91 -2.68
N THR A 291 3.00 8.11 -2.17
CA THR A 291 2.70 9.23 -3.05
C THR A 291 3.97 9.77 -3.68
N ARG A 292 4.05 9.70 -5.01
CA ARG A 292 5.06 10.39 -5.79
C ARG A 292 4.71 11.87 -5.90
N TYR A 293 5.72 12.67 -5.63
CA TYR A 293 5.68 14.11 -5.72
C TYR A 293 6.52 14.58 -6.91
N LEU A 294 5.99 15.48 -7.73
CA LEU A 294 6.65 15.99 -8.94
C LEU A 294 6.53 17.51 -9.02
N GLU A 295 7.64 18.22 -8.87
CA GLU A 295 7.72 19.65 -9.24
C GLU A 295 7.91 19.76 -10.75
N ARG A 296 7.01 20.49 -11.41
CA ARG A 296 7.10 20.74 -12.85
C ARG A 296 7.36 22.22 -13.12
N ALA A 297 8.00 22.50 -14.25
CA ALA A 297 8.13 23.87 -14.74
C ALA A 297 6.76 24.47 -15.06
N ASN A 298 6.64 25.79 -14.95
CA ASN A 298 5.47 26.50 -15.44
C ASN A 298 5.50 26.53 -16.98
N THR A 299 4.64 25.74 -17.62
CA THR A 299 4.52 25.61 -19.08
C THR A 299 3.07 25.82 -19.51
N THR A 300 2.82 25.92 -20.82
CA THR A 300 1.45 25.99 -21.37
C THR A 300 0.58 24.81 -20.94
N SER A 301 1.16 23.62 -20.78
CA SER A 301 0.44 22.46 -20.23
C SER A 301 0.08 22.65 -18.75
N MET A 302 0.98 23.20 -17.94
CA MET A 302 0.72 23.52 -16.53
C MET A 302 -0.39 24.57 -16.39
N GLU A 303 -0.41 25.58 -17.26
CA GLU A 303 -1.39 26.67 -17.29
C GLU A 303 -2.77 26.22 -17.77
N ALA A 304 -2.82 25.22 -18.66
CA ALA A 304 -4.06 24.64 -19.18
C ALA A 304 -4.77 23.71 -18.17
N LEU A 305 -4.06 23.22 -17.15
CA LEU A 305 -4.66 22.38 -16.12
C LEU A 305 -5.77 23.14 -15.37
N PRO A 306 -6.75 22.42 -14.80
CA PRO A 306 -7.79 23.04 -13.99
C PRO A 306 -7.23 23.90 -12.86
N ASP A 307 -8.05 24.85 -12.40
CA ASP A 307 -7.76 25.68 -11.23
C ASP A 307 -6.58 26.65 -11.42
N SER A 308 -6.39 27.17 -12.65
CA SER A 308 -5.23 28.00 -13.04
C SER A 308 -5.09 29.29 -12.23
N GLU A 309 -6.17 30.01 -11.92
CA GLU A 309 -6.11 31.25 -11.13
C GLU A 309 -5.68 30.99 -9.68
N ASN A 310 -6.31 30.01 -9.01
CA ASN A 310 -5.90 29.63 -7.66
C ASN A 310 -4.49 29.02 -7.62
N ARG A 311 -4.06 28.37 -8.71
CA ARG A 311 -2.68 27.88 -8.87
C ARG A 311 -1.67 29.02 -8.85
N LYS A 312 -1.96 30.15 -9.50
CA LYS A 312 -1.11 31.35 -9.44
C LYS A 312 -1.06 31.91 -8.02
N ILE A 313 -2.20 31.95 -7.32
CA ILE A 313 -2.27 32.39 -5.91
C ILE A 313 -1.37 31.49 -5.04
N ARG A 314 -1.49 30.17 -5.18
CA ARG A 314 -0.62 29.20 -4.48
C ARG A 314 0.86 29.40 -4.81
N ALA A 315 1.19 29.54 -6.10
CA ALA A 315 2.56 29.72 -6.59
C ALA A 315 3.21 31.00 -6.05
N ALA A 316 2.43 32.06 -5.86
CA ALA A 316 2.90 33.32 -5.29
C ALA A 316 3.37 33.19 -3.83
N VAL A 317 2.76 32.28 -3.05
CA VAL A 317 3.21 31.96 -1.68
C VAL A 317 4.45 31.06 -1.72
N ASN A 318 4.39 30.01 -2.52
CA ASN A 318 5.52 29.14 -2.80
C ASN A 318 5.30 28.46 -4.15
N SER A 319 6.29 28.52 -5.05
CA SER A 319 6.21 27.91 -6.38
C SER A 319 5.73 26.45 -6.33
N ARG A 320 6.14 25.70 -5.30
CA ARG A 320 5.68 24.33 -5.02
C ARG A 320 4.16 24.20 -4.97
N TYR A 321 3.47 25.09 -4.27
CA TYR A 321 2.04 24.94 -4.02
C TYR A 321 1.21 25.07 -5.30
N GLY A 322 1.72 25.81 -6.30
CA GLY A 322 1.10 25.91 -7.62
C GLY A 322 1.60 24.86 -8.62
N HIS A 323 2.89 24.51 -8.60
CA HIS A 323 3.51 23.76 -9.70
C HIS A 323 3.83 22.29 -9.38
N ALA A 324 3.71 21.88 -8.12
CA ALA A 324 3.85 20.47 -7.79
C ALA A 324 2.55 19.70 -8.04
N LEU A 325 2.71 18.45 -8.47
CA LEU A 325 1.63 17.49 -8.69
C LEU A 325 1.94 16.21 -7.92
N SER A 326 0.90 15.47 -7.56
CA SER A 326 1.02 14.19 -6.85
C SER A 326 0.16 13.09 -7.47
N GLU A 327 0.67 11.87 -7.34
CA GLU A 327 0.03 10.64 -7.81
C GLU A 327 0.44 9.45 -6.92
N GLY A 328 -0.35 8.37 -6.94
CA GLY A 328 -0.06 7.16 -6.16
C GLY A 328 0.77 6.15 -6.95
N LEU A 329 1.81 5.61 -6.32
CA LEU A 329 2.55 4.47 -6.86
C LEU A 329 2.11 3.17 -6.18
N PHE A 330 2.61 2.06 -6.69
CA PHE A 330 2.48 0.74 -6.07
C PHE A 330 3.87 0.12 -5.88
N MET A 331 4.08 -0.50 -4.73
CA MET A 331 5.28 -1.27 -4.44
C MET A 331 4.97 -2.46 -3.54
N SER A 332 5.84 -3.46 -3.56
CA SER A 332 5.71 -4.66 -2.74
C SER A 332 7.06 -5.11 -2.21
N SER A 333 7.06 -5.80 -1.07
CA SER A 333 8.26 -6.35 -0.44
C SER A 333 7.94 -7.63 0.32
N ARG A 334 8.92 -8.52 0.40
CA ARG A 334 8.87 -9.74 1.22
C ARG A 334 9.73 -9.65 2.49
N ASN A 335 10.63 -8.66 2.59
CA ASN A 335 11.52 -8.50 3.75
C ASN A 335 11.30 -7.18 4.52
N GLY A 336 10.59 -6.22 3.91
CA GLY A 336 10.26 -4.92 4.48
C GLY A 336 11.36 -3.86 4.41
N THR A 337 12.50 -4.14 3.79
CA THR A 337 13.62 -3.21 3.58
C THR A 337 13.93 -2.97 2.10
N GLN A 338 13.70 -3.97 1.26
CA GLN A 338 13.87 -3.93 -0.19
C GLN A 338 12.52 -4.06 -0.88
N PHE A 339 12.18 -3.10 -1.74
CA PHE A 339 10.88 -3.03 -2.40
C PHE A 339 11.02 -3.04 -3.92
N LYS A 340 10.23 -3.88 -4.58
CA LYS A 340 9.92 -3.72 -6.00
C LYS A 340 8.91 -2.60 -6.14
N ARG A 341 9.33 -1.46 -6.69
CA ARG A 341 8.48 -0.28 -6.89
C ARG A 341 8.25 -0.06 -8.38
N TRP A 342 6.99 0.00 -8.77
CA TRP A 342 6.61 0.31 -10.14
C TRP A 342 6.86 1.80 -10.43
N ASN A 343 7.53 2.09 -11.54
CA ASN A 343 7.85 3.45 -11.94
C ASN A 343 6.65 4.14 -12.59
N GLU A 344 5.71 3.38 -13.13
CA GLU A 344 4.41 3.83 -13.60
C GLU A 344 3.49 4.18 -12.42
N ALA A 345 2.65 5.19 -12.61
CA ALA A 345 1.66 5.54 -11.62
C ALA A 345 0.57 4.46 -11.52
N PHE A 346 0.37 3.96 -10.30
CA PHE A 346 -0.73 3.05 -9.97
C PHE A 346 -2.05 3.81 -9.88
N LEU A 347 -2.06 4.97 -9.22
CA LEU A 347 -3.19 5.88 -9.16
C LEU A 347 -2.82 7.22 -9.81
N ARG A 348 -3.21 7.39 -11.08
CA ARG A 348 -3.00 8.62 -11.85
C ARG A 348 -3.95 9.73 -11.40
N PRO A 349 -3.63 11.01 -11.63
CA PRO A 349 -4.52 12.13 -11.30
C PRO A 349 -5.90 12.11 -11.99
N GLY A 350 -6.04 11.33 -13.07
CA GLY A 350 -7.30 11.13 -13.78
C GLY A 350 -7.67 12.28 -14.73
N PRO A 351 -8.92 12.29 -15.23
CA PRO A 351 -9.41 13.33 -16.14
C PRO A 351 -9.30 14.73 -15.53
N GLU A 352 -8.89 15.70 -16.34
CA GLU A 352 -8.81 17.12 -15.98
C GLU A 352 -10.20 17.68 -15.67
N ARG A 353 -10.43 18.00 -14.39
CA ARG A 353 -11.66 18.63 -13.88
C ARG A 353 -11.36 19.46 -12.62
N PRO A 354 -12.27 20.34 -12.16
CA PRO A 354 -12.09 21.07 -10.91
C PRO A 354 -11.67 20.15 -9.75
N GLY A 355 -10.66 20.58 -8.98
CA GLY A 355 -10.19 19.85 -7.79
C GLY A 355 -9.20 18.70 -8.03
N THR A 356 -8.78 18.49 -9.28
CA THR A 356 -7.77 17.50 -9.67
C THR A 356 -6.46 18.17 -10.11
N TRP A 357 -5.40 17.37 -10.29
CA TRP A 357 -4.08 17.86 -10.70
C TRP A 357 -3.51 18.94 -9.76
N LEU A 358 -3.53 18.64 -8.45
CA LEU A 358 -3.06 19.52 -7.38
C LEU A 358 -1.96 18.86 -6.55
N TYR A 359 -1.05 19.68 -6.02
CA TYR A 359 -0.14 19.25 -4.97
C TYR A 359 -0.93 18.79 -3.74
N GLY A 360 -0.67 17.56 -3.29
CA GLY A 360 -1.32 17.02 -2.11
C GLY A 360 -2.59 16.24 -2.40
N SER A 361 -3.08 16.17 -3.64
CA SER A 361 -4.15 15.23 -4.01
C SER A 361 -3.61 13.80 -4.20
N HIS A 362 -4.51 12.81 -4.28
CA HIS A 362 -4.19 11.39 -4.52
C HIS A 362 -3.29 10.75 -3.43
N TYR A 363 -3.38 11.24 -2.20
CA TYR A 363 -2.92 10.48 -1.03
C TYR A 363 -3.90 9.32 -0.83
N LEU A 364 -3.43 8.10 -1.12
CA LEU A 364 -4.17 6.88 -0.82
C LEU A 364 -4.25 6.69 0.69
N ALA A 365 -5.45 6.37 1.17
CA ALA A 365 -5.69 5.99 2.55
C ALA A 365 -4.81 4.79 2.94
N TRP A 366 -4.34 4.79 4.18
CA TRP A 366 -3.65 3.65 4.74
C TRP A 366 -4.67 2.57 5.12
N GLY A 367 -4.57 1.42 4.46
CA GLY A 367 -5.48 0.29 4.60
C GLY A 367 -6.34 0.06 3.36
N LEU A 368 -6.55 -1.21 3.03
CA LEU A 368 -7.51 -1.65 2.02
C LEU A 368 -8.62 -2.45 2.68
N ILE A 369 -9.81 -2.34 2.10
CA ILE A 369 -10.95 -3.14 2.54
C ILE A 369 -11.58 -3.86 1.36
N GLU A 370 -12.35 -4.91 1.66
CA GLU A 370 -13.17 -5.58 0.66
C GLU A 370 -14.61 -5.04 0.74
N THR A 371 -15.17 -4.63 -0.41
CA THR A 371 -16.56 -4.18 -0.55
C THR A 371 -17.27 -5.05 -1.58
N GLU A 372 -18.60 -5.10 -1.53
CA GLU A 372 -19.38 -5.74 -2.60
C GLU A 372 -19.11 -5.04 -3.95
N SER A 373 -19.13 -5.82 -5.03
CA SER A 373 -19.06 -5.28 -6.39
C SER A 373 -20.38 -4.58 -6.76
N ASP A 374 -20.30 -3.58 -7.63
CA ASP A 374 -21.48 -2.94 -8.22
C ASP A 374 -22.13 -3.79 -9.32
N LEU A 375 -21.46 -4.87 -9.75
CA LEU A 375 -22.00 -5.84 -10.70
C LEU A 375 -22.85 -6.90 -9.96
N PRO A 376 -24.16 -7.02 -10.26
CA PRO A 376 -25.03 -7.99 -9.57
C PRO A 376 -24.52 -9.43 -9.67
N GLY A 377 -24.33 -10.08 -8.52
CA GLY A 377 -23.87 -11.47 -8.41
C GLY A 377 -22.36 -11.65 -8.54
N ALA A 378 -21.59 -10.59 -8.79
CA ALA A 378 -20.13 -10.65 -8.73
C ALA A 378 -19.64 -10.73 -7.28
N GLY A 379 -18.43 -11.27 -7.09
CA GLY A 379 -17.78 -11.32 -5.79
C GLY A 379 -17.28 -9.96 -5.31
N LYS A 380 -16.72 -9.92 -4.11
CA LYS A 380 -16.11 -8.70 -3.54
C LYS A 380 -14.93 -8.19 -4.36
N GLU A 381 -14.70 -6.89 -4.25
CA GLU A 381 -13.57 -6.16 -4.81
C GLU A 381 -12.74 -5.51 -3.69
N LEU A 382 -11.48 -5.18 -3.98
CA LEU A 382 -10.71 -4.27 -3.14
C LEU A 382 -11.22 -2.85 -3.35
N SER A 383 -11.50 -2.15 -2.26
CA SER A 383 -11.73 -0.71 -2.25
C SER A 383 -10.53 0.03 -1.67
N LEU A 384 -10.10 1.05 -2.41
CA LEU A 384 -9.06 2.01 -2.05
C LEU A 384 -9.70 3.40 -1.99
N TYR A 385 -9.13 4.31 -1.21
CA TYR A 385 -9.68 5.65 -1.04
C TYR A 385 -8.58 6.69 -1.23
N ALA A 386 -8.84 7.72 -2.03
CA ALA A 386 -7.88 8.79 -2.24
C ALA A 386 -8.55 10.15 -2.25
N GLN A 387 -7.82 11.15 -1.75
CA GLN A 387 -8.35 12.50 -1.62
C GLN A 387 -8.25 13.33 -2.90
N GLU A 388 -9.24 14.19 -3.12
CA GLU A 388 -9.28 15.24 -4.13
C GLU A 388 -9.77 16.56 -3.51
N ASN A 389 -9.79 17.67 -4.27
CA ASN A 389 -10.19 19.01 -3.81
C ASN A 389 -9.29 19.59 -2.68
N TYR A 390 -8.00 19.28 -2.68
CA TYR A 390 -7.04 19.87 -1.74
C TYR A 390 -6.86 21.39 -2.00
N TRP A 391 -6.50 22.17 -0.97
CA TRP A 391 -6.25 23.64 -1.00
C TRP A 391 -7.43 24.62 -1.03
N HIS A 392 -8.55 24.31 -1.68
CA HIS A 392 -9.62 25.30 -1.91
C HIS A 392 -11.03 24.76 -1.65
N GLY A 393 -11.97 25.68 -1.42
CA GLY A 393 -13.35 25.36 -1.07
C GLY A 393 -13.57 25.21 0.43
N ALA A 394 -14.66 24.56 0.81
CA ALA A 394 -14.97 24.29 2.22
C ALA A 394 -14.18 23.10 2.79
N GLY A 395 -13.71 22.19 1.94
CA GLY A 395 -13.18 20.90 2.36
C GLY A 395 -12.57 20.07 1.25
N THR A 396 -11.91 18.98 1.62
CA THR A 396 -11.46 17.94 0.68
C THR A 396 -12.56 16.90 0.46
N ALA A 397 -12.45 16.11 -0.61
CA ALA A 397 -13.33 14.98 -0.87
C ALA A 397 -12.53 13.67 -0.89
N LEU A 398 -13.13 12.58 -0.43
CA LEU A 398 -12.56 11.24 -0.45
C LEU A 398 -13.28 10.40 -1.49
N ARG A 399 -12.56 10.00 -2.54
CA ARG A 399 -13.09 9.16 -3.61
C ARG A 399 -12.70 7.71 -3.38
N ARG A 400 -13.67 6.80 -3.59
CA ARG A 400 -13.42 5.36 -3.63
C ARG A 400 -12.96 4.94 -5.02
N TYR A 401 -12.05 3.98 -5.05
CA TYR A 401 -11.58 3.30 -6.25
C TYR A 401 -11.66 1.80 -6.03
N THR A 402 -11.92 1.02 -7.08
CA THR A 402 -11.95 -0.45 -6.97
C THR A 402 -10.91 -1.16 -7.83
N LEU A 403 -10.51 -2.32 -7.35
CA LEU A 403 -9.66 -3.27 -8.06
C LEU A 403 -10.15 -4.69 -7.73
N ARG A 404 -10.01 -5.64 -8.65
CA ARG A 404 -10.27 -7.06 -8.33
C ARG A 404 -9.40 -7.51 -7.14
N LEU A 405 -9.84 -8.53 -6.42
CA LEU A 405 -9.02 -9.14 -5.37
C LEU A 405 -7.68 -9.61 -5.94
N ASP A 406 -6.59 -9.28 -5.23
CA ASP A 406 -5.19 -9.55 -5.60
C ASP A 406 -4.74 -8.88 -6.92
N GLY A 407 -5.54 -7.95 -7.45
CA GLY A 407 -5.41 -7.43 -8.82
C GLY A 407 -4.31 -6.42 -9.08
N PHE A 408 -3.36 -6.20 -8.17
CA PHE A 408 -2.35 -5.13 -8.31
C PHE A 408 -1.47 -5.34 -9.55
N VAL A 409 -1.03 -6.58 -9.75
CA VAL A 409 -0.15 -6.99 -10.84
C VAL A 409 -0.59 -8.38 -11.31
N SER A 410 -0.51 -8.64 -12.61
CA SER A 410 -0.65 -9.99 -13.17
C SER A 410 0.61 -10.41 -13.91
N ALA A 411 0.80 -11.72 -14.08
CA ALA A 411 1.48 -12.24 -15.26
C ALA A 411 0.46 -12.19 -16.42
N SER A 412 0.72 -11.34 -17.41
CA SER A 412 -0.19 -11.05 -18.52
C SER A 412 0.41 -11.55 -19.82
N ALA A 413 -0.35 -12.35 -20.56
CA ALA A 413 0.01 -12.79 -21.91
C ALA A 413 -0.94 -12.19 -22.95
N ASN A 414 -0.38 -11.70 -24.06
CA ASN A 414 -1.17 -11.17 -25.16
C ASN A 414 -1.79 -12.30 -26.02
N TRP A 415 -2.26 -11.97 -27.24
CA TRP A 415 -2.86 -12.95 -28.13
C TRP A 415 -1.89 -14.05 -28.61
N GLU A 416 -0.60 -13.76 -28.76
CA GLU A 416 0.40 -14.77 -29.16
C GLU A 416 0.60 -15.82 -28.05
N GLY A 417 0.36 -15.41 -26.80
CA GLY A 417 0.47 -16.26 -25.62
C GLY A 417 1.91 -16.42 -25.14
N GLY A 418 2.05 -17.11 -24.01
CA GLY A 418 3.34 -17.36 -23.39
C GLY A 418 3.24 -18.26 -22.17
N LYS A 419 4.39 -18.60 -21.60
CA LYS A 419 4.52 -19.47 -20.43
C LYS A 419 5.26 -18.76 -19.31
N LEU A 420 4.78 -18.93 -18.08
CA LEU A 420 5.49 -18.60 -16.86
C LEU A 420 5.92 -19.92 -16.22
N ILE A 421 7.21 -20.09 -15.96
CA ILE A 421 7.74 -21.23 -15.21
C ILE A 421 8.25 -20.74 -13.86
N THR A 422 7.79 -21.37 -12.79
CA THR A 422 8.25 -21.03 -11.44
C THR A 422 9.63 -21.60 -11.15
N LYS A 423 10.32 -21.02 -10.17
CA LYS A 423 11.41 -21.70 -9.46
C LYS A 423 10.85 -22.97 -8.79
N PRO A 424 11.71 -23.96 -8.46
CA PRO A 424 11.28 -25.09 -7.63
C PRO A 424 10.65 -24.59 -6.34
N LEU A 425 9.51 -25.17 -5.96
CA LEU A 425 8.77 -24.83 -4.75
C LEU A 425 8.20 -26.09 -4.09
N THR A 426 7.90 -26.00 -2.80
CA THR A 426 7.14 -27.02 -2.06
C THR A 426 5.86 -26.40 -1.51
N PHE A 427 4.79 -27.18 -1.47
CA PHE A 427 3.47 -26.72 -1.03
C PHE A 427 2.82 -27.74 -0.08
N THR A 428 1.78 -27.30 0.61
CA THR A 428 0.87 -28.16 1.38
C THR A 428 -0.55 -28.02 0.85
N GLY A 429 -1.34 -29.07 1.01
CA GLY A 429 -2.67 -29.19 0.41
C GLY A 429 -2.68 -30.16 -0.78
N ASN A 430 -3.84 -30.33 -1.38
CA ASN A 430 -4.05 -31.26 -2.49
C ASN A 430 -4.79 -30.66 -3.67
N GLN A 431 -5.13 -29.36 -3.63
CA GLN A 431 -5.87 -28.68 -4.69
C GLN A 431 -5.23 -27.35 -5.07
N LEU A 432 -4.97 -27.15 -6.36
CA LEU A 432 -4.52 -25.88 -6.90
C LEU A 432 -5.71 -24.98 -7.24
N ASN A 433 -5.70 -23.76 -6.74
CA ASN A 433 -6.65 -22.70 -7.09
C ASN A 433 -5.94 -21.50 -7.72
N LEU A 434 -6.52 -20.97 -8.79
CA LEU A 434 -6.02 -19.78 -9.49
C LEU A 434 -6.94 -18.58 -9.31
N ASN A 435 -6.33 -17.40 -9.22
CA ASN A 435 -6.97 -16.11 -9.43
C ASN A 435 -6.54 -15.61 -10.81
N PHE A 436 -7.46 -15.59 -11.79
CA PHE A 436 -7.17 -15.21 -13.16
C PHE A 436 -8.36 -14.53 -13.86
N ALA A 437 -8.08 -13.86 -14.97
CA ALA A 437 -9.06 -13.45 -15.98
C ALA A 437 -8.59 -13.78 -17.39
N THR A 438 -9.51 -14.15 -18.27
CA THR A 438 -9.25 -14.34 -19.70
C THR A 438 -10.28 -13.60 -20.54
N SER A 439 -9.95 -13.29 -21.79
CA SER A 439 -11.02 -13.08 -22.78
C SER A 439 -11.76 -14.38 -23.07
N ALA A 440 -12.90 -14.30 -23.75
CA ALA A 440 -13.67 -15.47 -24.18
C ALA A 440 -12.90 -16.40 -25.15
N ALA A 441 -11.94 -15.85 -25.89
CA ALA A 441 -11.06 -16.61 -26.80
C ALA A 441 -9.73 -17.02 -26.16
N GLY A 442 -9.42 -16.47 -24.99
CA GLY A 442 -8.23 -16.75 -24.21
C GLY A 442 -8.42 -17.94 -23.27
N HIS A 443 -7.32 -18.42 -22.71
CA HIS A 443 -7.32 -19.50 -21.73
C HIS A 443 -6.03 -19.51 -20.89
N ILE A 444 -6.09 -20.28 -19.81
CA ILE A 444 -4.93 -20.71 -19.02
C ILE A 444 -4.92 -22.24 -18.97
N ARG A 445 -3.72 -22.82 -19.07
CA ARG A 445 -3.43 -24.21 -18.72
C ARG A 445 -2.29 -24.27 -17.72
N VAL A 446 -2.21 -25.37 -16.99
CA VAL A 446 -1.20 -25.58 -15.94
C VAL A 446 -0.56 -26.94 -16.13
N GLU A 447 0.75 -26.99 -16.01
CA GLU A 447 1.54 -28.23 -15.91
C GLU A 447 2.31 -28.23 -14.59
N ILE A 448 2.36 -29.39 -13.94
CA ILE A 448 3.25 -29.62 -12.80
C ILE A 448 4.46 -30.40 -13.30
N GLN A 449 5.65 -29.88 -13.01
CA GLN A 449 6.94 -30.43 -13.43
C GLN A 449 7.74 -30.88 -12.21
N SER A 450 8.67 -31.82 -12.41
CA SER A 450 9.71 -32.12 -11.43
C SER A 450 10.61 -30.89 -11.19
N ALA A 451 11.48 -30.96 -10.17
CA ALA A 451 12.45 -29.90 -9.92
C ALA A 451 13.41 -29.65 -11.10
N GLU A 452 13.62 -30.67 -11.94
CA GLU A 452 14.45 -30.63 -13.15
C GLU A 452 13.70 -30.00 -14.35
N GLY A 453 12.38 -29.88 -14.27
CA GLY A 453 11.53 -29.32 -15.32
C GLY A 453 10.85 -30.35 -16.23
N ASP A 454 10.91 -31.65 -15.88
CA ASP A 454 10.21 -32.69 -16.63
C ASP A 454 8.73 -32.76 -16.22
N PRO A 455 7.77 -32.81 -17.17
CA PRO A 455 6.34 -32.93 -16.85
C PRO A 455 6.03 -34.18 -16.03
N ILE A 456 5.26 -34.05 -14.96
CA ILE A 456 4.84 -35.18 -14.14
C ILE A 456 3.64 -35.88 -14.81
N PRO A 457 3.69 -37.21 -15.02
CA PRO A 457 2.58 -37.94 -15.64
C PRO A 457 1.24 -37.72 -14.92
N GLY A 458 0.19 -37.41 -15.68
CA GLY A 458 -1.14 -37.07 -15.13
C GLY A 458 -1.32 -35.59 -14.77
N PHE A 459 -0.25 -34.79 -14.84
CA PHE A 459 -0.25 -33.35 -14.59
C PHE A 459 0.44 -32.58 -15.73
N SER A 460 0.53 -33.18 -16.92
CA SER A 460 1.13 -32.53 -18.10
C SER A 460 0.21 -31.45 -18.68
N ILE A 461 0.74 -30.62 -19.57
CA ILE A 461 -0.06 -29.59 -20.24
C ILE A 461 -1.15 -30.19 -21.14
N GLU A 462 -0.96 -31.40 -21.66
CA GLU A 462 -1.94 -32.16 -22.45
C GLU A 462 -3.06 -32.74 -21.57
N ASP A 463 -2.76 -33.04 -20.31
CA ASP A 463 -3.76 -33.49 -19.34
C ASP A 463 -4.60 -32.32 -18.76
N CYS A 464 -4.13 -31.08 -18.94
CA CYS A 464 -4.81 -29.88 -18.46
C CYS A 464 -5.78 -29.28 -19.49
N PRO A 465 -7.10 -29.24 -19.22
CA PRO A 465 -8.05 -28.59 -20.12
C PRO A 465 -7.84 -27.07 -20.14
N HIS A 466 -8.40 -26.40 -21.15
CA HIS A 466 -8.43 -24.94 -21.20
C HIS A 466 -9.34 -24.37 -20.11
N TYR A 467 -8.77 -23.60 -19.20
CA TYR A 467 -9.52 -22.80 -18.23
C TYR A 467 -9.73 -21.38 -18.75
N PHE A 468 -10.96 -20.89 -18.68
CA PHE A 468 -11.33 -19.54 -19.11
C PHE A 468 -12.34 -18.93 -18.12
N GLY A 469 -12.50 -17.61 -18.21
CA GLY A 469 -13.40 -16.82 -17.37
C GLY A 469 -12.66 -15.84 -16.47
N ASP A 470 -13.39 -15.26 -15.51
CA ASP A 470 -12.85 -14.36 -14.50
C ASP A 470 -13.18 -14.92 -13.11
N SER A 471 -12.16 -15.36 -12.38
CA SER A 471 -12.32 -16.00 -11.07
C SER A 471 -11.19 -15.66 -10.13
N VAL A 472 -11.51 -15.50 -8.85
CA VAL A 472 -10.54 -15.24 -7.77
C VAL A 472 -10.05 -16.52 -7.05
N ALA A 473 -10.67 -17.66 -7.39
CA ALA A 473 -10.39 -18.98 -6.81
C ALA A 473 -10.97 -20.12 -7.68
N LYS A 474 -10.47 -20.27 -8.92
CA LYS A 474 -10.85 -21.39 -9.80
C LYS A 474 -10.02 -22.63 -9.47
N LYS A 475 -10.69 -23.74 -9.18
CA LYS A 475 -10.07 -25.06 -8.99
C LYS A 475 -9.53 -25.60 -10.32
N ILE A 476 -8.30 -26.09 -10.30
CA ILE A 476 -7.62 -26.72 -11.43
C ILE A 476 -7.60 -28.24 -11.24
N SER A 477 -7.76 -28.97 -12.34
CA SER A 477 -7.78 -30.43 -12.41
C SER A 477 -7.26 -30.89 -13.77
N TRP A 478 -6.65 -32.07 -13.81
CA TRP A 478 -6.07 -32.66 -15.01
C TRP A 478 -6.83 -33.94 -15.35
N ASN A 479 -7.48 -34.05 -16.52
CA ASN A 479 -8.33 -35.18 -16.89
C ASN A 479 -9.31 -35.66 -15.78
N ASN A 480 -9.92 -34.73 -15.05
CA ASN A 480 -10.77 -34.96 -13.87
C ASN A 480 -10.06 -35.52 -12.61
N GLN A 481 -8.73 -35.51 -12.57
CA GLN A 481 -7.92 -35.73 -11.37
C GLN A 481 -7.54 -34.36 -10.76
N PRO A 482 -8.20 -33.95 -9.66
CA PRO A 482 -7.89 -32.69 -8.98
C PRO A 482 -6.81 -32.86 -7.89
N ASP A 483 -6.43 -34.11 -7.58
CA ASP A 483 -5.67 -34.44 -6.38
C ASP A 483 -4.15 -34.37 -6.62
N LEU A 484 -3.53 -33.41 -5.94
CA LEU A 484 -2.09 -33.16 -5.92
C LEU A 484 -1.42 -33.70 -4.65
N GLY A 485 -2.14 -34.43 -3.79
CA GLY A 485 -1.66 -34.86 -2.48
C GLY A 485 -0.39 -35.71 -2.53
N ALA A 486 -0.21 -36.51 -3.59
CA ALA A 486 1.00 -37.29 -3.79
C ALA A 486 2.26 -36.44 -4.07
N LEU A 487 2.07 -35.17 -4.48
CA LEU A 487 3.12 -34.21 -4.77
C LEU A 487 3.31 -33.20 -3.63
N ALA A 488 2.47 -33.23 -2.60
CA ALA A 488 2.61 -32.34 -1.45
C ALA A 488 3.99 -32.53 -0.79
N GLU A 489 4.59 -31.43 -0.37
CA GLU A 489 5.93 -31.37 0.23
C GLU A 489 7.09 -31.80 -0.70
N GLN A 490 6.80 -32.24 -1.93
CA GLN A 490 7.83 -32.54 -2.93
C GLN A 490 8.21 -31.28 -3.72
N PRO A 491 9.50 -31.10 -4.04
CA PRO A 491 9.93 -30.01 -4.91
C PRO A 491 9.36 -30.16 -6.33
N VAL A 492 8.56 -29.18 -6.75
CA VAL A 492 7.98 -29.12 -8.10
C VAL A 492 8.19 -27.75 -8.71
N LYS A 493 8.15 -27.66 -10.04
CA LYS A 493 7.90 -26.39 -10.75
C LYS A 493 6.47 -26.38 -11.26
N ILE A 494 5.90 -25.18 -11.37
CA ILE A 494 4.60 -24.98 -12.01
C ILE A 494 4.84 -24.20 -13.30
N MET A 495 4.35 -24.74 -14.40
CA MET A 495 4.31 -24.03 -15.67
C MET A 495 2.87 -23.60 -15.94
N PHE A 496 2.66 -22.29 -16.07
CA PHE A 496 1.40 -21.71 -16.50
C PHE A 496 1.52 -21.31 -17.96
N GLU A 497 0.69 -21.88 -18.82
CA GLU A 497 0.54 -21.42 -20.19
C GLU A 497 -0.68 -20.49 -20.28
N LEU A 498 -0.47 -19.28 -20.78
CA LEU A 498 -1.48 -18.23 -20.88
C LEU A 498 -1.62 -17.79 -22.33
N LYS A 499 -2.87 -17.54 -22.76
CA LYS A 499 -3.17 -16.86 -24.01
C LYS A 499 -4.30 -15.87 -23.80
N ASN A 500 -4.05 -14.60 -24.11
CA ASN A 500 -5.00 -13.49 -23.91
C ASN A 500 -5.64 -13.54 -22.50
N ALA A 501 -4.77 -13.58 -21.50
CA ALA A 501 -5.10 -13.91 -20.12
C ALA A 501 -4.17 -13.22 -19.13
N ASP A 502 -4.67 -13.04 -17.91
CA ASP A 502 -3.99 -12.47 -16.75
C ASP A 502 -4.07 -13.46 -15.58
N LEU A 503 -2.92 -13.90 -15.07
CA LEU A 503 -2.80 -14.64 -13.81
C LEU A 503 -2.39 -13.68 -12.69
N TYR A 504 -3.20 -13.57 -11.64
CA TYR A 504 -2.97 -12.65 -10.52
C TYR A 504 -2.39 -13.33 -9.29
N ALA A 505 -2.83 -14.55 -8.99
CA ALA A 505 -2.36 -15.31 -7.85
C ALA A 505 -2.66 -16.80 -8.01
N PHE A 506 -1.96 -17.63 -7.24
CA PHE A 506 -2.30 -19.05 -7.07
C PHE A 506 -2.18 -19.47 -5.60
N ARG A 507 -2.80 -20.60 -5.25
CA ARG A 507 -2.77 -21.15 -3.89
C ARG A 507 -3.05 -22.66 -3.91
N PHE A 508 -2.30 -23.41 -3.12
CA PHE A 508 -2.63 -24.80 -2.78
C PHE A 508 -3.50 -24.83 -1.51
N GLN A 509 -4.56 -25.66 -1.51
CA GLN A 509 -5.51 -25.83 -0.42
C GLN A 509 -5.67 -27.28 -0.01
#